data_AF-A0A4R4S7A5-F1
#
_entry.id   AF-A0A4R4S7A5-F1
#
_cell.length_a   1.000
_cell.length_b   1.000
_cell.length_c   1.000
_cell.angle_alpha   90.00
_cell.angle_beta   90.00
_cell.angle_gamma   90.00
#
_symmetry.space_group_name_H-M   'P 1'
#
loop_
_entity.id
_entity.type
_entity.pdbx_description
1 polymer ?
#
loop_
_entity_poly.entity_id
_entity_poly.type
_entity_poly.pdbx_seq_one_letter_code
_entity_poly.pdbx_strand_id
1 'polypeptide(L)'
;MATHVIPAPAPVATTAAPSGTGPGTAPAPPAPVTGLSGAWLRLSAAFTEAVTDLTDREDLTVQCAPGLGRGAPGCYVPALATIELDGIHLRQDPGTCDPAWPTDRDRYPAMWGVLTHEAAHATHTRWAIPDGASAAAAAAAVALEESRIEVAQIRRRPADRRWIRACVTSLVLADFITPPTGAATGAPAPSGGAATGAPSTPSAAPPVTTPHAAMTPWNAGRAAALILARTDAGILEPAETKPLADAVLDVLGPSRLSALAAMWHLAHATGDDDGDTMMDLGRRWCRILGVNPDQP
;
A
#
# COMPACT_ATOMS: atom_id res chain seq x y z
N MET A 1 6.39 1.65 10.77
CA MET A 1 5.53 1.89 9.60
C MET A 1 4.68 0.66 9.42
N ALA A 2 3.36 0.80 9.38
CA ALA A 2 2.43 -0.34 9.31
C ALA A 2 2.55 -1.04 7.95
N THR A 3 2.57 -2.37 7.99
CA THR A 3 3.03 -3.27 6.95
C THR A 3 1.93 -3.59 5.93
N HIS A 4 2.28 -3.63 4.64
CA HIS A 4 1.55 -4.41 3.63
C HIS A 4 1.57 -5.88 4.03
N VAL A 5 0.43 -6.43 4.45
CA VAL A 5 0.21 -7.88 4.54
C VAL A 5 -1.25 -8.14 4.22
N ILE A 6 -1.51 -8.88 3.15
CA ILE A 6 -2.73 -9.69 3.04
C ILE A 6 -2.60 -10.75 4.15
N PRO A 7 -3.44 -10.76 5.20
CA PRO A 7 -3.31 -11.75 6.25
C PRO A 7 -3.64 -13.14 5.67
N ALA A 8 -2.75 -14.11 5.89
CA ALA A 8 -3.06 -15.51 5.66
C ALA A 8 -4.23 -15.95 6.56
N PRO A 9 -5.10 -16.88 6.11
CA PRO A 9 -6.15 -17.42 6.96
C PRO A 9 -5.55 -18.12 8.18
N ALA A 10 -6.15 -17.89 9.35
CA ALA A 10 -5.72 -18.54 10.59
C ALA A 10 -5.81 -20.08 10.45
N PRO A 11 -4.88 -20.85 11.05
CA PRO A 11 -4.95 -22.30 11.04
C PRO A 11 -6.22 -22.75 11.77
N VAL A 12 -7.07 -23.48 11.05
CA VAL A 12 -8.25 -24.11 11.63
C VAL A 12 -7.75 -25.16 12.63
N ALA A 13 -8.04 -24.95 13.91
CA ALA A 13 -7.76 -25.93 14.95
C ALA A 13 -8.45 -27.25 14.60
N THR A 14 -7.66 -28.30 14.44
CA THR A 14 -8.11 -29.66 14.15
C THR A 14 -8.94 -30.16 15.33
N THR A 15 -10.25 -29.98 15.26
CA THR A 15 -11.20 -30.65 16.12
C THR A 15 -11.84 -31.77 15.30
N ALA A 16 -11.85 -32.96 15.90
CA ALA A 16 -12.31 -34.20 15.28
C ALA A 16 -13.70 -34.05 14.64
N ALA A 17 -13.86 -34.68 13.47
CA ALA A 17 -15.07 -34.65 12.67
C ALA A 17 -16.30 -35.18 13.43
N PRO A 18 -17.48 -34.54 13.23
CA PRO A 18 -18.73 -35.25 13.14
C PRO A 18 -19.14 -35.32 11.66
N SER A 19 -19.45 -36.55 11.22
CA SER A 19 -20.08 -36.84 9.94
C SER A 19 -21.39 -36.07 9.78
N GLY A 20 -21.58 -35.38 8.65
CA GLY A 20 -22.83 -34.72 8.33
C GLY A 20 -22.76 -33.95 7.02
N THR A 21 -23.27 -34.56 5.95
CA THR A 21 -23.49 -33.93 4.64
C THR A 21 -24.55 -32.84 4.76
N GLY A 22 -24.17 -31.57 4.59
CA GLY A 22 -25.08 -30.42 4.57
C GLY A 22 -24.70 -29.44 3.45
N PRO A 23 -25.67 -28.70 2.88
CA PRO A 23 -25.44 -27.87 1.70
C PRO A 23 -24.50 -26.70 2.04
N GLY A 24 -23.56 -26.42 1.14
CA GLY A 24 -22.56 -25.37 1.32
C GLY A 24 -23.22 -24.00 1.47
N THR A 25 -23.08 -23.40 2.65
CA THR A 25 -23.50 -22.03 2.96
C THR A 25 -22.59 -21.06 2.22
N ALA A 26 -23.17 -20.19 1.38
CA ALA A 26 -22.45 -19.05 0.83
C ALA A 26 -21.84 -18.19 1.96
N PRO A 27 -20.65 -17.60 1.78
CA PRO A 27 -20.08 -16.72 2.79
C PRO A 27 -21.04 -15.56 3.08
N ALA A 28 -21.21 -15.25 4.36
CA ALA A 28 -22.06 -14.15 4.79
C ALA A 28 -21.53 -12.82 4.23
N PRO A 29 -22.41 -11.88 3.85
CA PRO A 29 -21.98 -10.56 3.39
C PRO A 29 -21.13 -9.89 4.49
N PRO A 30 -20.10 -9.10 4.13
CA PRO A 30 -19.29 -8.40 5.09
C PRO A 30 -20.17 -7.55 6.00
N ALA A 31 -19.90 -7.60 7.31
CA ALA A 31 -20.67 -6.85 8.28
C ALA A 31 -20.61 -5.34 7.94
N PRO A 32 -21.75 -4.62 7.94
CA PRO A 32 -21.73 -3.20 7.67
C PRO A 32 -20.90 -2.48 8.73
N VAL A 33 -20.08 -1.52 8.30
CA VAL A 33 -19.36 -0.63 9.21
C VAL A 33 -20.39 0.18 10.00
N THR A 34 -20.59 -0.15 11.27
CA THR A 34 -21.57 0.51 12.13
C THR A 34 -21.03 1.86 12.61
N GLY A 35 -21.86 2.92 12.59
CA GLY A 35 -21.50 4.24 13.13
C GLY A 35 -20.94 5.23 12.10
N LEU A 36 -20.95 4.91 10.80
CA LEU A 36 -20.63 5.89 9.76
C LEU A 36 -21.73 6.93 9.61
N SER A 37 -21.34 8.20 9.41
CA SER A 37 -22.31 9.24 9.08
C SER A 37 -22.96 8.93 7.72
N GLY A 38 -24.20 9.39 7.53
CA GLY A 38 -24.91 9.19 6.26
C GLY A 38 -24.19 9.77 5.03
N ALA A 39 -23.29 10.73 5.22
CA ALA A 39 -22.45 11.28 4.15
C ALA A 39 -21.40 10.27 3.65
N TRP A 40 -20.70 9.59 4.55
CA TRP A 40 -19.72 8.56 4.18
C TRP A 40 -20.36 7.35 3.50
N LEU A 41 -21.56 6.96 3.94
CA LEU A 41 -22.33 5.89 3.29
C LEU A 41 -22.72 6.27 1.85
N ARG A 42 -23.19 7.50 1.62
CA ARG A 42 -23.51 7.98 0.27
C ARG A 42 -22.28 8.04 -0.62
N LEU A 43 -21.15 8.54 -0.11
CA LEU A 43 -19.91 8.60 -0.87
C LEU A 43 -19.37 7.20 -1.21
N SER A 44 -19.45 6.25 -0.27
CA SER A 44 -19.09 4.84 -0.50
C SER A 44 -19.92 4.22 -1.63
N ALA A 45 -21.23 4.45 -1.64
CA ALA A 45 -22.11 4.02 -2.73
C ALA A 45 -21.73 4.68 -4.05
N ALA A 46 -21.45 5.99 -4.07
CA ALA A 46 -21.05 6.69 -5.29
C ALA A 46 -19.70 6.18 -5.84
N PHE A 47 -18.73 5.85 -4.97
CA PHE A 47 -17.50 5.19 -5.42
C PHE A 47 -17.74 3.76 -5.91
N THR A 48 -18.69 3.03 -5.32
CA THR A 48 -19.09 1.69 -5.78
C THR A 48 -19.64 1.74 -7.20
N GLU A 49 -20.49 2.72 -7.53
CA GLU A 49 -20.95 2.91 -8.91
C GLU A 49 -19.78 3.29 -9.85
N ALA A 50 -18.89 4.17 -9.39
CA ALA A 50 -17.82 4.69 -10.22
C ALA A 50 -16.64 3.71 -10.45
N VAL A 51 -16.46 2.69 -9.61
CA VAL A 51 -15.35 1.72 -9.75
C VAL A 51 -15.57 0.76 -10.92
N THR A 52 -16.81 0.53 -11.33
CA THR A 52 -17.15 -0.27 -12.52
C THR A 52 -16.47 0.32 -13.76
N ASP A 53 -16.47 1.64 -13.92
CA ASP A 53 -15.77 2.33 -15.02
C ASP A 53 -14.25 2.08 -15.01
N LEU A 54 -13.66 1.84 -13.84
CA LEU A 54 -12.23 1.61 -13.68
C LEU A 54 -11.83 0.16 -13.95
N THR A 55 -12.74 -0.80 -13.77
CA THR A 55 -12.42 -2.24 -13.68
C THR A 55 -13.18 -3.13 -14.67
N ASP A 56 -14.29 -2.65 -15.25
CA ASP A 56 -15.30 -3.44 -15.97
C ASP A 56 -15.92 -4.57 -15.10
N ARG A 57 -15.81 -4.48 -13.77
CA ARG A 57 -16.37 -5.43 -12.81
C ARG A 57 -17.57 -4.83 -12.10
N GLU A 58 -18.69 -5.56 -12.10
CA GLU A 58 -19.94 -5.18 -11.41
C GLU A 58 -20.07 -5.81 -10.02
N ASP A 59 -19.14 -6.69 -9.63
CA ASP A 59 -19.17 -7.40 -8.34
C ASP A 59 -18.43 -6.66 -7.22
N LEU A 60 -17.78 -5.54 -7.53
CA LEU A 60 -16.99 -4.77 -6.57
C LEU A 60 -17.87 -3.89 -5.69
N THR A 61 -17.44 -3.74 -4.44
CA THR A 61 -17.98 -2.76 -3.49
C THR A 61 -16.88 -1.83 -3.01
N VAL A 62 -17.19 -0.56 -2.76
CA VAL A 62 -16.25 0.41 -2.19
C VAL A 62 -16.77 0.90 -0.84
N GLN A 63 -15.89 0.87 0.16
CA GLN A 63 -16.13 1.44 1.49
C GLN A 63 -15.14 2.57 1.73
N CYS A 64 -15.64 3.78 1.97
CA CYS A 64 -14.83 4.97 2.22
C CYS A 64 -15.22 5.62 3.53
N ALA A 65 -14.29 5.63 4.49
CA ALA A 65 -14.45 6.30 5.78
C ALA A 65 -13.10 6.40 6.50
N PRO A 66 -12.94 7.36 7.43
CA PRO A 66 -11.73 7.47 8.24
C PRO A 66 -11.38 6.17 8.97
N GLY A 67 -10.14 5.71 8.85
CA GLY A 67 -9.62 4.51 9.52
C GLY A 67 -9.88 3.19 8.80
N LEU A 68 -10.50 3.21 7.61
CA LEU A 68 -10.52 2.06 6.70
C LEU A 68 -9.17 1.92 5.98
N GLY A 69 -9.03 0.97 5.04
CA GLY A 69 -7.81 0.78 4.25
C GLY A 69 -6.70 0.02 5.00
N ARG A 70 -7.01 -0.52 6.19
CA ARG A 70 -6.14 -1.43 6.96
C ARG A 70 -4.75 -0.85 7.28
N GLY A 71 -4.68 0.47 7.46
CA GLY A 71 -3.45 1.20 7.75
C GLY A 71 -2.70 1.71 6.51
N ALA A 72 -3.27 1.51 5.32
CA ALA A 72 -2.85 2.13 4.07
C ALA A 72 -3.95 3.08 3.54
N PRO A 73 -3.65 3.98 2.59
CA PRO A 73 -4.65 4.88 2.03
C PRO A 73 -5.84 4.17 1.37
N GLY A 74 -5.59 2.98 0.83
CA GLY A 74 -6.59 2.07 0.29
C GLY A 74 -6.16 0.62 0.44
N CYS A 75 -7.10 -0.30 0.30
CA CYS A 75 -6.83 -1.74 0.27
C CYS A 75 -7.95 -2.48 -0.46
N TYR A 76 -7.61 -3.17 -1.54
CA TYR A 76 -8.46 -4.19 -2.15
C TYR A 76 -8.39 -5.50 -1.35
N VAL A 77 -9.55 -6.05 -1.02
CA VAL A 77 -9.72 -7.33 -0.32
C VAL A 77 -10.37 -8.34 -1.27
N PRO A 78 -9.56 -9.20 -1.94
CA PRO A 78 -10.06 -10.10 -2.98
C PRO A 78 -11.18 -11.03 -2.50
N ALA A 79 -11.06 -11.57 -1.28
CA ALA A 79 -12.02 -12.50 -0.70
C ALA A 79 -13.43 -11.90 -0.50
N LEU A 80 -13.55 -10.57 -0.48
CA LEU A 80 -14.81 -9.85 -0.29
C LEU A 80 -15.26 -9.09 -1.53
N ALA A 81 -14.43 -9.04 -2.59
CA ALA A 81 -14.62 -8.11 -3.70
C ALA A 81 -14.82 -6.66 -3.21
N THR A 82 -14.09 -6.25 -2.17
CA THR A 82 -14.26 -4.93 -1.53
C THR A 82 -12.98 -4.11 -1.64
N ILE A 83 -13.12 -2.84 -2.02
CA ILE A 83 -12.08 -1.83 -1.89
C ILE A 83 -12.40 -0.97 -0.66
N GLU A 84 -11.47 -0.92 0.28
CA GLU A 84 -11.51 -0.03 1.43
C GLU A 84 -10.66 1.21 1.14
N LEU A 85 -11.17 2.41 1.43
CA LEU A 85 -10.47 3.69 1.27
C LEU A 85 -10.46 4.45 2.61
N ASP A 86 -9.28 4.85 3.09
CA ASP A 86 -9.18 5.68 4.29
C ASP A 86 -9.61 7.12 4.00
N GLY A 87 -10.81 7.45 4.46
CA GLY A 87 -11.45 8.76 4.27
C GLY A 87 -10.63 9.96 4.78
N ILE A 88 -9.61 9.77 5.62
CA ILE A 88 -8.70 10.84 6.05
C ILE A 88 -8.01 11.49 4.83
N HIS A 89 -7.77 10.72 3.77
CA HIS A 89 -7.11 11.22 2.56
C HIS A 89 -8.06 11.97 1.60
N LEU A 90 -9.39 11.97 1.85
CA LEU A 90 -10.34 12.69 1.01
C LEU A 90 -10.09 14.21 1.04
N ARG A 91 -9.77 14.75 2.22
CA ARG A 91 -9.53 16.19 2.48
C ARG A 91 -10.64 17.12 1.95
N GLN A 92 -11.86 16.59 1.86
CA GLN A 92 -13.09 17.30 1.49
C GLN A 92 -14.20 16.88 2.45
N ASP A 93 -15.28 17.66 2.51
CA ASP A 93 -16.52 17.20 3.14
C ASP A 93 -17.16 16.11 2.25
N PRO A 94 -17.31 14.86 2.75
CA PRO A 94 -17.88 13.76 1.97
C PRO A 94 -19.31 14.03 1.50
N GLY A 95 -20.06 14.92 2.18
CA GLY A 95 -21.41 15.30 1.77
C GLY A 95 -21.46 16.15 0.50
N THR A 96 -20.31 16.65 0.04
CA THR A 96 -20.19 17.56 -1.12
C THR A 96 -19.52 16.90 -2.33
N CYS A 97 -19.14 15.63 -2.22
CA CYS A 97 -18.42 14.89 -3.25
C CYS A 97 -19.40 14.03 -4.06
N ASP A 98 -19.25 14.06 -5.39
CA ASP A 98 -19.99 13.21 -6.32
C ASP A 98 -19.03 12.68 -7.41
N PRO A 99 -18.42 11.50 -7.19
CA PRO A 99 -17.46 10.92 -8.12
C PRO A 99 -18.07 10.46 -9.45
N ALA A 100 -19.40 10.47 -9.60
CA ALA A 100 -20.04 10.23 -10.90
C ALA A 100 -19.72 11.34 -11.91
N TRP A 101 -19.34 12.54 -11.44
CA TRP A 101 -18.99 13.68 -12.28
C TRP A 101 -17.47 13.74 -12.48
N PRO A 102 -16.97 13.58 -13.71
CA PRO A 102 -15.52 13.53 -13.95
C PRO A 102 -14.75 14.75 -13.44
N THR A 103 -15.36 15.94 -13.49
CA THR A 103 -14.74 17.19 -13.00
C THR A 103 -14.72 17.29 -11.47
N ASP A 104 -15.64 16.64 -10.76
CA ASP A 104 -15.65 16.66 -9.30
C ASP A 104 -14.46 15.88 -8.73
N ARG A 105 -14.00 14.83 -9.44
CA ARG A 105 -12.81 14.04 -9.11
C ARG A 105 -11.55 14.89 -8.98
N ASP A 106 -11.46 16.01 -9.70
CA ASP A 106 -10.32 16.94 -9.64
C ASP A 106 -10.18 17.64 -8.27
N ARG A 107 -11.22 17.63 -7.42
CA ARG A 107 -11.18 18.19 -6.06
C ARG A 107 -10.48 17.29 -5.05
N TYR A 108 -10.37 16.00 -5.35
CA TYR A 108 -9.77 14.97 -4.49
C TYR A 108 -8.91 13.99 -5.32
N PRO A 109 -7.91 14.51 -6.07
CA PRO A 109 -7.18 13.73 -7.05
C PRO A 109 -6.37 12.59 -6.43
N ALA A 110 -5.86 12.78 -5.22
CA ALA A 110 -5.16 11.73 -4.49
C ALA A 110 -6.10 10.58 -4.08
N MET A 111 -7.30 10.89 -3.57
CA MET A 111 -8.28 9.84 -3.21
C MET A 111 -8.76 9.08 -4.44
N TRP A 112 -9.04 9.77 -5.55
CA TRP A 112 -9.39 9.09 -6.80
C TRP A 112 -8.22 8.25 -7.35
N GLY A 113 -6.98 8.71 -7.17
CA GLY A 113 -5.78 7.94 -7.47
C GLY A 113 -5.63 6.67 -6.64
N VAL A 114 -5.95 6.72 -5.34
CA VAL A 114 -5.99 5.52 -4.47
C VAL A 114 -7.05 4.54 -4.98
N LEU A 115 -8.28 5.00 -5.24
CA LEU A 115 -9.32 4.12 -5.82
C LEU A 115 -8.87 3.49 -7.15
N THR A 116 -8.21 4.27 -8.01
CA THR A 116 -7.68 3.80 -9.29
C THR A 116 -6.59 2.73 -9.10
N HIS A 117 -5.74 2.88 -8.09
CA HIS A 117 -4.71 1.91 -7.73
C HIS A 117 -5.34 0.60 -7.20
N GLU A 118 -6.29 0.67 -6.28
CA GLU A 118 -6.98 -0.52 -5.76
C GLU A 118 -7.83 -1.22 -6.84
N ALA A 119 -8.45 -0.44 -7.73
CA ALA A 119 -9.13 -0.95 -8.92
C ALA A 119 -8.17 -1.68 -9.87
N ALA A 120 -6.94 -1.18 -10.02
CA ALA A 120 -5.91 -1.85 -10.79
C ALA A 120 -5.51 -3.18 -10.15
N HIS A 121 -5.38 -3.27 -8.82
CA HIS A 121 -5.22 -4.56 -8.13
C HIS A 121 -6.40 -5.50 -8.39
N ALA A 122 -7.63 -5.02 -8.27
CA ALA A 122 -8.83 -5.82 -8.52
C ALA A 122 -8.94 -6.36 -9.95
N THR A 123 -8.28 -5.69 -10.91
CA THR A 123 -8.29 -6.08 -12.33
C THR A 123 -7.08 -6.96 -12.68
N HIS A 124 -5.91 -6.59 -12.18
CA HIS A 124 -4.62 -7.07 -12.69
C HIS A 124 -3.87 -7.99 -11.74
N THR A 125 -4.18 -8.03 -10.43
CA THR A 125 -3.57 -9.00 -9.51
C THR A 125 -4.39 -10.28 -9.49
N ARG A 126 -4.00 -11.27 -10.33
CA ARG A 126 -4.69 -12.57 -10.46
C ARG A 126 -3.86 -13.75 -9.95
N TRP A 127 -2.84 -13.46 -9.16
CA TRP A 127 -1.97 -14.44 -8.52
C TRP A 127 -2.00 -14.26 -7.00
N ALA A 128 -1.58 -15.31 -6.29
CA ALA A 128 -1.46 -15.29 -4.83
C ALA A 128 -0.06 -15.74 -4.42
N ILE A 129 0.41 -15.26 -3.28
CA ILE A 129 1.67 -15.73 -2.68
C ILE A 129 1.50 -17.21 -2.32
N PRO A 130 2.37 -18.11 -2.81
CA PRO A 130 2.29 -19.52 -2.46
C PRO A 130 2.49 -19.78 -0.97
N ASP A 131 1.80 -20.78 -0.43
CA ASP A 131 2.02 -21.23 0.95
C ASP A 131 3.48 -21.62 1.18
N GLY A 132 4.05 -21.16 2.29
CA GLY A 132 5.46 -21.43 2.64
C GLY A 132 6.48 -20.65 1.80
N ALA A 133 6.06 -19.71 0.96
CA ALA A 133 6.97 -18.77 0.33
C ALA A 133 7.73 -17.95 1.39
N SER A 134 9.01 -17.69 1.12
CA SER A 134 9.82 -16.80 1.95
C SER A 134 9.19 -15.42 2.08
N ALA A 135 9.15 -14.90 3.30
CA ALA A 135 8.61 -13.57 3.60
C ALA A 135 9.36 -12.47 2.84
N ALA A 136 10.68 -12.60 2.68
CA ALA A 136 11.49 -11.64 1.94
C ALA A 136 11.18 -11.68 0.43
N ALA A 137 11.09 -12.87 -0.16
CA ALA A 137 10.76 -13.01 -1.58
C ALA A 137 9.33 -12.52 -1.87
N ALA A 138 8.38 -12.85 -1.00
CA ALA A 138 7.00 -12.38 -1.09
C ALA A 138 6.91 -10.85 -0.97
N ALA A 139 7.59 -10.25 0.00
CA ALA A 139 7.60 -8.79 0.16
C ALA A 139 8.22 -8.07 -1.05
N ALA A 140 9.26 -8.65 -1.66
CA ALA A 140 9.85 -8.11 -2.88
C ALA A 140 8.91 -8.25 -4.09
N ALA A 141 8.24 -9.40 -4.25
CA ALA A 141 7.26 -9.61 -5.31
C ALA A 141 6.07 -8.65 -5.19
N VAL A 142 5.55 -8.45 -3.97
CA VAL A 142 4.50 -7.46 -3.69
C VAL A 142 4.99 -6.05 -4.02
N ALA A 143 6.20 -5.65 -3.61
CA ALA A 143 6.72 -4.33 -3.94
C ALA A 143 6.86 -4.08 -5.46
N LEU A 144 7.14 -5.12 -6.24
CA LEU A 144 7.16 -5.05 -7.70
C LEU A 144 5.75 -4.96 -8.30
N GLU A 145 4.79 -5.69 -7.73
CA GLU A 145 3.38 -5.73 -8.14
C GLU A 145 2.76 -4.33 -8.17
N GLU A 146 3.07 -3.51 -7.17
CA GLU A 146 2.60 -2.12 -7.02
C GLU A 146 2.77 -1.28 -8.29
N SER A 147 3.93 -1.37 -8.94
CA SER A 147 4.18 -0.64 -10.19
C SER A 147 3.71 -1.42 -11.43
N ARG A 148 3.67 -2.75 -11.36
CA ARG A 148 3.19 -3.60 -12.45
C ARG A 148 1.70 -3.36 -12.73
N ILE A 149 0.86 -3.39 -11.70
CA ILE A 149 -0.60 -3.18 -11.83
C ILE A 149 -0.90 -1.78 -12.36
N GLU A 150 -0.12 -0.77 -11.97
CA GLU A 150 -0.29 0.59 -12.49
C GLU A 150 0.11 0.69 -13.96
N VAL A 151 1.20 0.04 -14.36
CA VAL A 151 1.61 -0.05 -15.77
C VAL A 151 0.54 -0.76 -16.61
N ALA A 152 -0.02 -1.87 -16.10
CA ALA A 152 -1.12 -2.57 -16.77
C ALA A 152 -2.37 -1.66 -16.89
N GLN A 153 -2.73 -0.97 -15.81
CA GLN A 153 -3.86 -0.05 -15.78
C GLN A 153 -3.68 1.10 -16.76
N ILE A 154 -2.53 1.78 -16.81
CA ILE A 154 -2.32 2.90 -17.74
C ILE A 154 -2.17 2.46 -19.20
N ARG A 155 -1.79 1.21 -19.47
CA ARG A 155 -1.85 0.64 -20.82
C ARG A 155 -3.29 0.45 -21.28
N ARG A 156 -4.17 -0.03 -20.40
CA ARG A 156 -5.62 -0.19 -20.66
C ARG A 156 -6.34 1.17 -20.66
N ARG A 157 -5.97 2.06 -19.75
CA ARG A 157 -6.63 3.35 -19.46
C ARG A 157 -5.58 4.47 -19.30
N PRO A 158 -5.03 5.01 -20.41
CA PRO A 158 -3.96 6.02 -20.35
C PRO A 158 -4.30 7.30 -19.57
N ALA A 159 -5.58 7.65 -19.47
CA ALA A 159 -6.06 8.83 -18.74
C ALA A 159 -5.89 8.69 -17.21
N ASP A 160 -5.78 7.46 -16.70
CA ASP A 160 -5.68 7.17 -15.27
C ASP A 160 -4.30 7.55 -14.68
N ARG A 161 -3.29 7.70 -15.54
CA ARG A 161 -1.91 8.08 -15.16
C ARG A 161 -1.86 9.28 -14.23
N ARG A 162 -2.65 10.33 -14.52
CA ARG A 162 -2.61 11.58 -13.73
C ARG A 162 -3.11 11.37 -12.30
N TRP A 163 -4.05 10.46 -12.10
CA TRP A 163 -4.63 10.18 -10.80
C TRP A 163 -3.68 9.33 -9.95
N ILE A 164 -3.08 8.30 -10.56
CA ILE A 164 -2.04 7.50 -9.94
C ILE A 164 -0.86 8.39 -9.53
N ARG A 165 -0.40 9.28 -10.43
CA ARG A 165 0.62 10.27 -10.09
C ARG A 165 0.21 11.11 -8.88
N ALA A 166 -1.02 11.62 -8.85
CA ALA A 166 -1.50 12.45 -7.74
C ALA A 166 -1.48 11.73 -6.38
N CYS A 167 -1.89 10.44 -6.32
CA CYS A 167 -1.84 9.70 -5.06
C CYS A 167 -0.41 9.37 -4.65
N VAL A 168 0.45 8.93 -5.58
CA VAL A 168 1.84 8.58 -5.29
C VAL A 168 2.63 9.79 -4.81
N THR A 169 2.53 10.95 -5.48
CA THR A 169 3.22 12.18 -5.08
C THR A 169 2.73 12.66 -3.71
N SER A 170 1.42 12.58 -3.42
CA SER A 170 0.83 13.14 -2.19
C SER A 170 0.96 12.24 -0.97
N LEU A 171 0.99 10.91 -1.16
CA LEU A 171 0.82 9.94 -0.07
C LEU A 171 2.00 8.99 0.08
N VAL A 172 2.76 8.71 -0.98
CA VAL A 172 3.85 7.70 -0.94
C VAL A 172 5.21 8.40 -0.97
N LEU A 173 5.46 9.23 -1.98
CA LEU A 173 6.72 9.95 -2.11
C LEU A 173 6.98 10.85 -0.88
N ALA A 174 5.93 11.50 -0.38
CA ALA A 174 5.99 12.35 0.80
C ALA A 174 6.59 11.64 2.03
N ASP A 175 6.32 10.35 2.21
CA ASP A 175 6.86 9.56 3.33
C ASP A 175 8.36 9.30 3.21
N PHE A 176 8.93 9.37 2.00
CA PHE A 176 10.35 9.17 1.75
C PHE A 176 11.15 10.47 1.78
N ILE A 177 10.54 11.61 1.43
CA ILE A 177 11.24 12.90 1.28
C ILE A 177 10.96 13.89 2.41
N THR A 178 9.89 13.68 3.19
CA THR A 178 9.59 14.54 4.33
C THR A 178 10.42 14.06 5.51
N PRO A 179 11.37 14.86 6.03
CA PRO A 179 12.03 14.52 7.27
C PRO A 179 10.96 14.37 8.36
N PRO A 180 11.01 13.34 9.22
CA PRO A 180 10.03 13.19 10.28
C PRO A 180 9.98 14.49 11.06
N THR A 181 8.80 15.10 11.11
CA THR A 181 8.61 16.32 11.90
C THR A 181 8.99 15.95 13.32
N GLY A 182 10.08 16.55 13.81
CA GLY A 182 10.57 16.31 15.15
C GLY A 182 9.42 16.45 16.12
N ALA A 183 9.28 15.47 17.02
CA ALA A 183 8.47 15.63 18.22
C ALA A 183 8.71 17.04 18.74
N ALA A 184 7.64 17.84 18.81
CA ALA A 184 7.71 19.22 19.25
C ALA A 184 8.56 19.27 20.53
N THR A 185 9.77 19.81 20.41
CA THR A 185 10.63 20.11 21.55
C THR A 185 9.87 21.14 22.35
N GLY A 186 9.29 20.68 23.46
CA GLY A 186 8.55 21.51 24.39
C GLY A 186 9.37 22.76 24.72
N ALA A 187 8.81 23.92 24.42
CA ALA A 187 9.31 25.18 24.95
C ALA A 187 9.36 25.08 26.49
N PRO A 188 10.38 25.66 27.15
CA PRO A 188 10.54 25.51 28.59
C PRO A 188 9.44 26.28 29.32
N ALA A 189 8.63 25.58 30.11
CA ALA A 189 7.78 26.19 31.12
C ALA A 189 8.63 26.63 32.33
N PRO A 190 8.35 27.79 32.95
CA PRO A 190 9.11 28.25 34.10
C PRO A 190 8.83 27.36 35.32
N SER A 191 9.90 27.11 36.07
CA SER A 191 9.96 26.28 37.27
C SER A 191 9.18 26.89 38.44
N GLY A 192 8.45 26.03 39.16
CA GLY A 192 7.88 26.36 40.47
C GLY A 192 7.05 25.25 41.11
N GLY A 193 7.68 24.43 41.96
CA GLY A 193 7.08 24.01 43.24
C GLY A 193 6.49 22.60 43.40
N ALA A 194 7.31 21.71 43.97
CA ALA A 194 7.03 20.77 45.07
C ALA A 194 6.12 19.52 44.88
N ALA A 195 6.79 18.39 44.67
CA ALA A 195 6.76 17.11 45.40
C ALA A 195 5.44 16.53 45.97
N THR A 196 5.15 15.24 45.65
CA THR A 196 5.43 14.06 46.51
C THR A 196 4.84 12.76 45.93
N GLY A 197 5.57 11.64 45.97
CA GLY A 197 4.97 10.30 46.11
C GLY A 197 5.40 9.14 45.19
N ALA A 198 6.44 8.40 45.61
CA ALA A 198 6.61 6.93 45.53
C ALA A 198 7.05 6.23 44.20
N PRO A 199 7.66 5.02 44.29
CA PRO A 199 8.77 4.60 43.42
C PRO A 199 8.41 3.57 42.34
N SER A 200 9.16 3.55 41.24
CA SER A 200 9.21 2.40 40.33
C SER A 200 10.61 2.28 39.71
N THR A 201 11.10 1.04 39.71
CA THR A 201 12.42 0.56 39.32
C THR A 201 12.78 0.83 37.85
N PRO A 202 14.08 0.85 37.49
CA PRO A 202 14.51 1.16 36.14
C PRO A 202 14.44 -0.09 35.25
N SER A 203 13.59 -0.04 34.23
CA SER A 203 13.77 -0.85 33.02
C SER A 203 13.50 0.05 31.82
N ALA A 204 14.45 0.95 31.56
CA ALA A 204 14.46 1.72 30.34
C ALA A 204 15.21 0.89 29.29
N ALA A 205 14.45 0.39 28.30
CA ALA A 205 15.00 0.09 26.99
C ALA A 205 15.78 1.32 26.47
N PRO A 206 16.87 1.14 25.70
CA PRO A 206 17.71 2.26 25.30
C PRO A 206 16.88 3.27 24.48
N PRO A 207 17.21 4.57 24.57
CA PRO A 207 16.48 5.61 23.87
C PRO A 207 16.54 5.37 22.36
N VAL A 208 15.38 5.55 21.72
CA VAL A 208 15.21 5.58 20.27
C VAL A 208 16.21 6.56 19.68
N THR A 209 17.15 6.02 18.92
CA THR A 209 18.12 6.81 18.17
C THR A 209 17.41 7.58 17.05
N THR A 210 17.76 8.86 17.00
CA THR A 210 17.49 9.93 16.05
C THR A 210 17.23 9.49 14.60
N PRO A 211 16.32 10.15 13.86
CA PRO A 211 16.02 9.81 12.47
C PRO A 211 17.11 10.29 11.50
N HIS A 212 18.18 9.50 11.42
CA HIS A 212 18.89 9.17 10.19
C HIS A 212 19.44 7.76 10.34
N ALA A 213 18.58 6.79 10.69
CA ALA A 213 18.92 5.39 10.55
C ALA A 213 19.30 5.19 9.07
N ALA A 214 20.56 4.87 8.80
CA ALA A 214 21.07 4.65 7.46
C ALA A 214 20.09 3.75 6.71
N MET A 215 19.57 4.24 5.58
CA MET A 215 18.67 3.47 4.74
C MET A 215 19.37 2.15 4.40
N THR A 216 18.84 1.03 4.89
CA THR A 216 19.41 -0.29 4.61
C THR A 216 19.29 -0.58 3.11
N PRO A 217 20.12 -1.48 2.53
CA PRO A 217 19.94 -1.90 1.14
C PRO A 217 18.52 -2.43 0.86
N TRP A 218 17.91 -3.11 1.83
CA TRP A 218 16.51 -3.54 1.77
C TRP A 218 15.54 -2.36 1.62
N ASN A 219 15.66 -1.35 2.49
CA ASN A 219 14.80 -0.18 2.44
C ASN A 219 15.01 0.63 1.15
N ALA A 220 16.26 0.75 0.68
CA ALA A 220 16.62 1.38 -0.60
C ALA A 220 16.00 0.65 -1.78
N GLY A 221 16.09 -0.68 -1.81
CA GLY A 221 15.41 -1.50 -2.81
C GLY A 221 13.90 -1.27 -2.77
N ARG A 222 13.26 -1.41 -1.61
CA ARG A 222 11.80 -1.21 -1.50
C ARG A 222 11.37 0.18 -1.99
N ALA A 223 12.09 1.23 -1.63
CA ALA A 223 11.83 2.57 -2.12
C ALA A 223 12.02 2.70 -3.64
N ALA A 224 13.02 2.03 -4.22
CA ALA A 224 13.23 1.99 -5.67
C ALA A 224 12.05 1.31 -6.40
N ALA A 225 11.59 0.16 -5.91
CA ALA A 225 10.43 -0.53 -6.48
C ALA A 225 9.15 0.31 -6.37
N LEU A 226 8.97 1.02 -5.25
CA LEU A 226 7.79 1.85 -5.04
C LEU A 226 7.83 3.20 -5.77
N ILE A 227 9.00 3.78 -6.03
CA ILE A 227 9.07 5.14 -6.59
C ILE A 227 9.80 5.17 -7.92
N LEU A 228 11.02 4.65 -8.01
CA LEU A 228 11.82 4.74 -9.23
C LEU A 228 11.24 3.90 -10.37
N ALA A 229 10.61 2.76 -10.07
CA ALA A 229 9.88 1.98 -11.07
C ALA A 229 8.70 2.78 -11.69
N ARG A 230 8.07 3.67 -10.90
CA ARG A 230 7.00 4.57 -11.37
C ARG A 230 7.56 5.74 -12.19
N THR A 231 8.77 6.21 -11.88
CA THR A 231 9.51 7.17 -12.73
C THR A 231 9.84 6.55 -14.10
N ASP A 232 10.38 5.34 -14.11
CA ASP A 232 10.72 4.62 -15.33
C ASP A 232 9.47 4.28 -16.18
N ALA A 233 8.33 4.04 -15.53
CA ALA A 233 7.04 3.87 -16.19
C ALA A 233 6.41 5.17 -16.74
N GLY A 234 7.02 6.33 -16.46
CA GLY A 234 6.50 7.64 -16.84
C GLY A 234 5.24 8.07 -16.07
N ILE A 235 5.04 7.52 -14.87
CA ILE A 235 3.98 7.95 -13.94
C ILE A 235 4.46 9.17 -13.14
N LEU A 236 5.71 9.12 -12.67
CA LEU A 236 6.40 10.23 -12.01
C LEU A 236 7.45 10.82 -12.95
N GLU A 237 7.81 12.08 -12.74
CA GLU A 237 8.87 12.76 -13.45
C GLU A 237 10.24 12.50 -12.79
N PRO A 238 11.33 12.43 -13.57
CA PRO A 238 12.68 12.28 -12.98
C PRO A 238 13.04 13.38 -11.98
N ALA A 239 12.54 14.61 -12.21
CA ALA A 239 12.81 15.74 -11.33
C ALA A 239 12.16 15.60 -9.95
N GLU A 240 10.95 15.04 -9.85
CA GLU A 240 10.27 14.88 -8.55
C GLU A 240 10.87 13.76 -7.71
N THR A 241 11.45 12.74 -8.35
CA THR A 241 12.07 11.61 -7.63
C THR A 241 13.58 11.73 -7.43
N LYS A 242 14.21 12.79 -7.96
CA LYS A 242 15.67 12.96 -7.93
C LYS A 242 16.30 12.80 -6.54
N PRO A 243 15.78 13.44 -5.46
CA PRO A 243 16.39 13.30 -4.14
C PRO A 243 16.41 11.86 -3.63
N LEU A 244 15.33 11.11 -3.89
CA LEU A 244 15.26 9.69 -3.53
C LEU A 244 16.16 8.84 -4.43
N ALA A 245 16.23 9.15 -5.73
CA ALA A 245 17.11 8.45 -6.67
C ALA A 245 18.58 8.58 -6.26
N ASP A 246 19.02 9.78 -5.89
CA ASP A 246 20.38 10.04 -5.41
C ASP A 246 20.65 9.25 -4.11
N ALA A 247 19.73 9.26 -3.14
CA ALA A 247 19.87 8.50 -1.89
C ALA A 247 19.91 6.97 -2.09
N VAL A 248 19.06 6.44 -2.98
CA VAL A 248 19.05 5.02 -3.34
C VAL A 248 20.37 4.64 -4.05
N LEU A 249 20.85 5.50 -4.94
CA LEU A 249 22.11 5.30 -5.66
C LEU A 249 23.31 5.29 -4.71
N ASP A 250 23.34 6.17 -3.72
CA ASP A 250 24.40 6.23 -2.69
C ASP A 250 24.45 4.94 -1.85
N VAL A 251 23.29 4.36 -1.53
CA VAL A 251 23.19 3.14 -0.71
C VAL A 251 23.49 1.87 -1.51
N LEU A 252 22.94 1.75 -2.71
CA LEU A 252 23.01 0.52 -3.51
C LEU A 252 24.19 0.49 -4.47
N GLY A 253 24.67 1.65 -4.90
CA GLY A 253 25.56 1.80 -6.03
C GLY A 253 24.87 1.57 -7.38
N PRO A 254 25.49 2.02 -8.48
CA PRO A 254 24.88 2.00 -9.82
C PRO A 254 24.60 0.58 -10.32
N SER A 255 25.47 -0.38 -10.02
CA SER A 255 25.33 -1.76 -10.53
C SER A 255 24.14 -2.49 -9.92
N ARG A 256 23.91 -2.37 -8.60
CA ARG A 256 22.75 -2.99 -7.95
C ARG A 256 21.47 -2.30 -8.39
N LEU A 257 21.45 -0.96 -8.43
CA LEU A 257 20.27 -0.22 -8.88
C LEU A 257 19.87 -0.58 -10.32
N SER A 258 20.85 -0.67 -11.23
CA SER A 258 20.60 -1.13 -12.60
C SER A 258 20.08 -2.57 -12.68
N ALA A 259 20.60 -3.47 -11.83
CA ALA A 259 20.10 -4.85 -11.77
C ALA A 259 18.66 -4.92 -11.22
N LEU A 260 18.33 -4.12 -10.21
CA LEU A 260 16.95 -3.97 -9.74
C LEU A 260 16.06 -3.39 -10.84
N ALA A 261 16.59 -2.46 -11.65
CA ALA A 261 15.84 -1.87 -12.76
C ALA A 261 15.37 -2.88 -13.80
N ALA A 262 16.27 -3.79 -14.16
CA ALA A 262 15.90 -4.92 -14.99
C ALA A 262 14.76 -5.75 -14.38
N MET A 263 14.67 -5.89 -13.05
CA MET A 263 13.61 -6.67 -12.41
C MET A 263 12.24 -6.01 -12.49
N TRP A 264 12.11 -4.69 -12.24
CA TRP A 264 10.80 -4.04 -12.40
C TRP A 264 10.38 -3.94 -13.86
N HIS A 265 11.30 -3.78 -14.81
CA HIS A 265 10.95 -3.88 -16.23
C HIS A 265 10.42 -5.26 -16.63
N LEU A 266 11.00 -6.34 -16.10
CA LEU A 266 10.46 -7.69 -16.29
C LEU A 266 9.09 -7.83 -15.61
N ALA A 267 8.92 -7.31 -14.39
CA ALA A 267 7.63 -7.32 -13.70
C ALA A 267 6.56 -6.61 -14.54
N HIS A 268 6.85 -5.42 -15.08
CA HIS A 268 5.94 -4.65 -15.95
C HIS A 268 5.53 -5.37 -17.25
N ALA A 269 6.25 -6.41 -17.65
CA ALA A 269 5.93 -7.26 -18.79
C ALA A 269 5.28 -8.60 -18.39
N THR A 270 5.24 -8.91 -17.09
CA THR A 270 4.69 -10.16 -16.55
C THR A 270 3.16 -10.12 -16.58
N GLY A 271 2.55 -11.25 -16.95
CA GLY A 271 1.10 -11.40 -17.05
C GLY A 271 0.41 -11.31 -15.68
N ASP A 272 -0.89 -10.98 -15.71
CA ASP A 272 -1.69 -10.77 -14.49
C ASP A 272 -1.81 -12.02 -13.60
N ASP A 273 -1.71 -13.21 -14.20
CA ASP A 273 -1.83 -14.53 -13.56
C ASP A 273 -0.48 -15.23 -13.36
N ASP A 274 0.63 -14.64 -13.80
CA ASP A 274 1.96 -15.25 -13.75
C ASP A 274 2.66 -14.98 -12.41
N GLY A 275 2.09 -15.58 -11.36
CA GLY A 275 2.62 -15.51 -10.00
C GLY A 275 3.98 -16.18 -9.84
N ASP A 276 4.27 -17.21 -10.63
CA ASP A 276 5.55 -17.93 -10.59
C ASP A 276 6.70 -17.01 -11.02
N THR A 277 6.53 -16.27 -12.12
CA THR A 277 7.49 -15.25 -12.54
C THR A 277 7.62 -14.14 -11.50
N MET A 278 6.52 -13.65 -10.93
CA MET A 278 6.57 -12.61 -9.89
C MET A 278 7.36 -13.05 -8.65
N MET A 279 7.17 -14.29 -8.20
CA MET A 279 7.92 -14.85 -7.07
C MET A 279 9.40 -15.07 -7.41
N ASP A 280 9.71 -15.49 -8.64
CA ASP A 280 11.08 -15.60 -9.13
C ASP A 280 11.81 -14.24 -9.19
N LEU A 281 11.12 -13.19 -9.62
CA LEU A 281 11.63 -11.83 -9.59
C LEU A 281 11.87 -11.38 -8.14
N GLY A 282 10.97 -11.69 -7.20
CA GLY A 282 11.16 -11.46 -5.77
C GLY A 282 12.41 -12.14 -5.20
N ARG A 283 12.66 -13.41 -5.55
CA ARG A 283 13.89 -14.13 -5.15
C ARG A 283 15.16 -13.50 -5.75
N ARG A 284 15.12 -13.09 -7.02
CA ARG A 284 16.25 -12.39 -7.68
C ARG A 284 16.52 -11.04 -7.04
N TRP A 285 15.47 -10.30 -6.71
CA TRP A 285 15.53 -9.04 -5.99
C TRP A 285 16.28 -9.17 -4.66
N CYS A 286 15.91 -10.15 -3.82
CA CYS A 286 16.61 -10.44 -2.57
C CYS A 286 18.10 -10.73 -2.79
N ARG A 287 18.44 -11.55 -3.79
CA ARG A 287 19.84 -11.86 -4.13
C ARG A 287 20.64 -10.62 -4.53
N ILE A 288 20.07 -9.70 -5.31
CA ILE A 288 20.73 -8.43 -5.70
C ILE A 288 21.03 -7.58 -4.47
N LEU A 289 20.12 -7.58 -3.49
CA LEU A 289 20.26 -6.84 -2.23
C LEU A 289 21.14 -7.55 -1.19
N GLY A 290 21.58 -8.78 -1.46
CA GLY A 290 22.32 -9.60 -0.48
C GLY A 290 21.46 -10.05 0.70
N VAL A 291 20.13 -10.05 0.57
CA VAL A 291 19.20 -10.60 1.55
C VAL A 291 18.99 -12.08 1.22
N ASN A 292 19.01 -12.95 2.22
CA ASN A 292 18.75 -14.37 2.00
C ASN A 292 17.30 -14.55 1.53
N PRO A 293 17.06 -15.00 0.28
CA PRO A 293 15.71 -15.16 -0.25
C PRO A 293 14.95 -16.32 0.39
N ASP A 294 15.59 -17.18 1.17
CA ASP A 294 15.01 -18.40 1.75
C ASP A 294 14.93 -18.35 3.29
N GLN A 295 15.24 -17.20 3.89
CA GLN A 295 14.99 -17.01 5.32
C GLN A 295 13.48 -16.87 5.57
N PRO A 296 12.91 -17.63 6.54
CA PRO A 296 11.50 -17.57 6.87
C PRO A 296 11.09 -16.19 7.41
#